data_AF-A0A6N2B4L9-F1
#
_entry.id   AF-A0A6N2B4L9-F1
#
_cell.length_a   1.000
_cell.length_b   1.000
_cell.length_c   1.000
_cell.angle_alpha   90.00
_cell.angle_beta   90.00
_cell.angle_gamma   90.00
#
_symmetry.space_group_name_H-M   'P 1'
#
loop_
_entity.id
_entity.type
_entity.pdbx_description
1 polymer ?
#
loop_
_entity_poly.entity_id
_entity_poly.type
_entity_poly.pdbx_seq_one_letter_code
_entity_poly.pdbx_strand_id
1 'polypeptide(L)'
;MSEKLPLPWLIQASSYNMKIGDETVITTVTDRLAIVNSNIAELKSVLKSSPNPFVGIDVLNNGDLLLFHVKKRCLIIQFKRMLVLDNLTDLPNSVQNLLADSSITFIGPRNITQKSTLSYVSGWQGRKFEISRIVDVGYLSGKLCKKPNLMSSTLEELLGEVGLDIKKPVISEGSMRPNWKSSSILSEEEVKLAMYEVHSCFQIATKLIADATIKS
;
A
#
# COMPACT_ATOMS: atom_id res chain seq x y z
N MET A 1 14.34 -17.90 15.56
CA MET A 1 13.90 -19.16 14.95
C MET A 1 12.72 -18.86 14.05
N SER A 2 12.79 -19.16 12.75
CA SER A 2 11.62 -19.09 11.87
C SER A 2 10.80 -20.36 12.10
N GLU A 3 9.61 -20.24 12.65
CA GLU A 3 8.69 -21.36 12.69
C GLU A 3 8.37 -21.77 11.24
N LYS A 4 8.75 -23.00 10.87
CA LYS A 4 8.55 -23.55 9.52
C LYS A 4 7.13 -24.12 9.44
N LEU A 5 6.14 -23.23 9.46
CA LEU A 5 4.76 -23.61 9.19
C LEU A 5 4.60 -24.00 7.71
N PRO A 6 3.72 -24.97 7.39
CA PRO A 6 3.38 -25.29 6.02
C PRO A 6 2.87 -24.06 5.25
N LEU A 7 3.31 -23.90 4.00
CA LEU A 7 2.91 -22.75 3.17
C LEU A 7 1.39 -22.59 3.03
N PRO A 8 0.57 -23.65 2.87
CA PRO A 8 -0.89 -23.50 2.81
C PRO A 8 -1.48 -22.87 4.08
N TRP A 9 -0.94 -23.20 5.26
CA TRP A 9 -1.39 -22.62 6.53
C TRP A 9 -1.01 -21.15 6.63
N LEU A 10 0.18 -20.79 6.17
CA LEU A 10 0.62 -19.39 6.12
C LEU A 10 -0.23 -18.55 5.16
N ILE A 11 -0.60 -19.09 4.00
CA ILE A 11 -1.50 -18.40 3.06
C ILE A 11 -2.86 -18.14 3.72
N GLN A 12 -3.45 -19.14 4.36
CA GLN A 12 -4.73 -18.99 5.05
C GLN A 12 -4.63 -17.99 6.21
N ALA A 13 -3.61 -18.10 7.07
CA ALA A 13 -3.41 -17.23 8.22
C ALA A 13 -3.00 -15.80 7.84
N SER A 14 -2.49 -15.59 6.62
CA SER A 14 -2.11 -14.26 6.12
C SER A 14 -3.30 -13.44 5.61
N SER A 15 -4.49 -14.03 5.47
CA SER A 15 -5.63 -13.39 4.82
C SER A 15 -6.65 -12.83 5.83
N TYR A 16 -7.03 -11.57 5.63
CA TYR A 16 -7.97 -10.84 6.47
C TYR A 16 -9.09 -10.27 5.59
N ASN A 17 -10.34 -10.32 6.07
CA ASN A 17 -11.46 -9.62 5.44
C ASN A 17 -11.72 -8.32 6.18
N MET A 18 -11.06 -7.25 5.75
CA MET A 18 -11.04 -5.98 6.46
C MET A 18 -12.19 -5.08 6.03
N LYS A 19 -13.06 -4.73 6.97
CA LYS A 19 -14.08 -3.69 6.74
C LYS A 19 -13.51 -2.30 7.04
N ILE A 20 -13.44 -1.45 6.02
CA ILE A 20 -13.01 -0.05 6.11
C ILE A 20 -13.97 0.83 5.32
N GLY A 21 -14.56 1.84 6.00
CA GLY A 21 -15.76 2.50 5.49
C GLY A 21 -16.86 1.48 5.19
N ASP A 22 -17.44 1.57 4.00
CA ASP A 22 -18.47 0.66 3.50
C ASP A 22 -17.91 -0.52 2.68
N GLU A 23 -16.59 -0.58 2.49
CA GLU A 23 -15.95 -1.64 1.71
C GLU A 23 -15.40 -2.77 2.58
N THR A 24 -15.46 -3.99 2.03
CA THR A 24 -14.68 -5.13 2.53
C THR A 24 -13.52 -5.37 1.57
N VAL A 25 -12.31 -5.28 2.11
CA VAL A 25 -11.05 -5.46 1.38
C VAL A 25 -10.41 -6.76 1.84
N ILE A 26 -10.04 -7.61 0.89
CA ILE A 26 -9.25 -8.81 1.16
C ILE A 26 -7.80 -8.36 1.33
N THR A 27 -7.29 -8.47 2.54
CA THR A 27 -5.94 -8.03 2.90
C THR A 27 -5.06 -9.22 3.17
N THR A 28 -3.94 -9.31 2.45
CA THR A 28 -2.90 -10.29 2.75
C THR A 28 -1.76 -9.60 3.51
N VAL A 29 -1.39 -10.16 4.66
CA VAL A 29 -0.29 -9.69 5.51
C VAL A 29 0.77 -10.77 5.57
N THR A 30 1.99 -10.49 5.10
CA THR A 30 3.01 -11.54 4.99
C THR A 30 4.43 -11.05 5.21
N ASP A 31 5.25 -11.92 5.76
CA ASP A 31 6.70 -11.81 5.87
C ASP A 31 7.42 -12.88 5.02
N ARG A 32 6.73 -13.51 4.04
CA ARG A 32 7.29 -14.60 3.22
C ARG A 32 7.29 -14.27 1.73
N LEU A 33 8.45 -14.39 1.10
CA LEU A 33 8.69 -14.14 -0.32
C LEU A 33 7.73 -14.91 -1.23
N ALA A 34 7.46 -16.17 -0.93
CA ALA A 34 6.55 -16.99 -1.74
C ALA A 34 5.13 -16.40 -1.82
N ILE A 35 4.62 -15.89 -0.69
CA ILE A 35 3.28 -15.29 -0.60
C ILE A 35 3.30 -13.91 -1.28
N VAL A 36 4.36 -13.12 -1.10
CA VAL A 36 4.55 -11.85 -1.82
C VAL A 36 4.52 -12.04 -3.33
N ASN A 37 5.29 -13.01 -3.86
CA ASN A 37 5.33 -13.30 -5.29
C ASN A 37 3.95 -13.67 -5.84
N SER A 38 3.22 -14.54 -5.13
CA SER A 38 1.88 -14.95 -5.52
C SER A 38 0.90 -13.78 -5.52
N ASN A 39 0.92 -12.93 -4.48
CA ASN A 39 0.01 -11.80 -4.37
C ASN A 39 0.34 -10.71 -5.41
N ILE A 40 1.61 -10.43 -5.70
CA ILE A 40 1.98 -9.49 -6.76
C ILE A 40 1.50 -9.97 -8.12
N ALA A 41 1.61 -11.26 -8.42
CA ALA A 41 1.08 -11.82 -9.66
C ALA A 41 -0.44 -11.64 -9.75
N GLU A 42 -1.16 -11.87 -8.64
CA GLU A 42 -2.61 -11.64 -8.57
C GLU A 42 -2.97 -10.16 -8.75
N LEU A 43 -2.28 -9.24 -8.05
CA LEU A 43 -2.46 -7.80 -8.21
C LEU A 43 -2.26 -7.37 -9.67
N LYS A 44 -1.18 -7.83 -10.31
CA LYS A 44 -0.92 -7.57 -11.73
C LYS A 44 -2.02 -8.10 -12.64
N SER A 45 -2.59 -9.27 -12.34
CA SER A 45 -3.73 -9.81 -13.09
C SER A 45 -4.95 -8.88 -13.01
N VAL A 46 -5.23 -8.33 -11.83
CA VAL A 46 -6.34 -7.38 -11.62
C VAL A 46 -6.12 -6.09 -12.41
N LEU A 47 -4.89 -5.59 -12.49
CA LEU A 47 -4.54 -4.34 -13.18
C LEU A 47 -4.71 -4.41 -14.70
N LYS A 48 -4.54 -5.59 -15.32
CA LYS A 48 -4.69 -5.79 -16.78
C LYS A 48 -6.08 -5.41 -17.31
N SER A 49 -7.08 -5.34 -16.44
CA SER A 49 -8.45 -4.95 -16.80
C SER A 49 -8.65 -3.44 -16.97
N SER A 50 -7.63 -2.61 -16.74
CA SER A 50 -7.74 -1.15 -16.74
C SER A 50 -6.70 -0.52 -17.68
N PRO A 51 -7.09 0.41 -18.58
CA PRO A 51 -6.18 1.00 -19.57
C PRO A 51 -5.13 1.93 -18.95
N ASN A 52 -5.45 2.58 -17.83
CA ASN A 52 -4.53 3.41 -17.05
C ASN A 52 -4.54 2.92 -15.60
N PRO A 53 -3.87 1.78 -15.30
CA PRO A 53 -3.92 1.18 -13.98
C PRO A 53 -3.20 2.07 -12.96
N PHE A 54 -3.75 2.12 -11.75
CA PHE A 54 -3.08 2.71 -10.60
C PHE A 54 -3.16 1.80 -9.39
N VAL A 55 -2.20 1.98 -8.49
CA VAL A 55 -2.01 1.19 -7.28
C VAL A 55 -1.81 2.15 -6.11
N GLY A 56 -2.57 1.96 -5.04
CA GLY A 56 -2.30 2.63 -3.77
C GLY A 56 -0.97 2.13 -3.22
N ILE A 57 -0.06 3.01 -2.82
CA ILE A 57 1.22 2.66 -2.19
C ILE A 57 1.40 3.40 -0.88
N ASP A 58 1.96 2.72 0.11
CA ASP A 58 2.39 3.36 1.35
C ASP A 58 3.57 2.61 1.99
N VAL A 59 4.36 3.34 2.77
CA VAL A 59 5.50 2.80 3.53
C VAL A 59 5.37 3.28 4.97
N LEU A 60 5.13 2.32 5.87
CA LEU A 60 4.91 2.62 7.28
C LEU A 60 6.10 2.22 8.14
N ASN A 61 6.17 2.89 9.29
CA ASN A 61 7.17 2.70 10.33
C ASN A 61 8.61 2.56 9.80
N ASN A 62 9.06 3.58 9.06
CA ASN A 62 10.41 3.63 8.49
C ASN A 62 10.76 2.41 7.61
N GLY A 63 9.82 1.91 6.83
CA GLY A 63 10.05 0.78 5.91
C GLY A 63 9.85 -0.61 6.52
N ASP A 64 9.25 -0.71 7.70
CA ASP A 64 8.90 -2.03 8.26
C ASP A 64 7.75 -2.66 7.47
N LEU A 65 6.77 -1.84 7.03
CA LEU A 65 5.66 -2.28 6.20
C LEU A 65 5.70 -1.57 4.84
N LEU A 66 5.52 -2.34 3.77
CA LEU A 66 5.27 -1.84 2.42
C LEU A 66 3.90 -2.32 1.97
N LEU A 67 3.04 -1.39 1.56
CA LEU A 67 1.65 -1.67 1.25
C LEU A 67 1.36 -1.42 -0.23
N PHE A 68 0.56 -2.30 -0.83
CA PHE A 68 -0.02 -2.14 -2.16
C PHE A 68 -1.51 -2.37 -2.12
N HIS A 69 -2.30 -1.39 -2.57
CA HIS A 69 -3.75 -1.49 -2.61
C HIS A 69 -4.30 -1.37 -4.03
N VAL A 70 -5.10 -2.34 -4.44
CA VAL A 70 -5.70 -2.41 -5.78
C VAL A 70 -7.12 -2.95 -5.67
N LYS A 71 -8.11 -2.12 -6.03
CA LYS A 71 -9.54 -2.47 -5.93
C LYS A 71 -9.83 -3.01 -4.52
N LYS A 72 -10.47 -4.18 -4.41
CA LYS A 72 -10.80 -4.83 -3.13
C LYS A 72 -9.68 -5.68 -2.55
N ARG A 73 -8.42 -5.43 -2.90
CA ARG A 73 -7.26 -6.20 -2.42
C ARG A 73 -6.19 -5.29 -1.85
N CYS A 74 -5.62 -5.67 -0.71
CA CYS A 74 -4.45 -5.02 -0.13
C CYS A 74 -3.37 -6.05 0.19
N LEU A 75 -2.13 -5.77 -0.17
CA LEU A 75 -0.97 -6.56 0.23
C LEU A 75 -0.13 -5.72 1.20
N ILE A 76 0.05 -6.21 2.42
CA ILE A 76 0.92 -5.65 3.43
C ILE A 76 2.13 -6.58 3.57
N ILE A 77 3.30 -6.08 3.18
CA ILE A 77 4.56 -6.79 3.28
C ILE A 77 5.28 -6.33 4.53
N GLN A 78 5.54 -7.24 5.48
CA GLN A 78 6.43 -7.01 6.62
C GLN A 78 7.89 -7.08 6.13
N PHE A 79 8.29 -6.03 5.40
CA PHE A 79 9.43 -6.02 4.49
C PHE A 79 10.75 -6.38 5.16
N LYS A 80 11.14 -5.69 6.24
CA LYS A 80 12.42 -5.96 6.93
C LYS A 80 12.47 -7.36 7.52
N ARG A 81 11.33 -7.89 7.98
CA ARG A 81 11.24 -9.24 8.53
C ARG A 81 11.39 -10.29 7.42
N MET A 82 10.76 -10.07 6.27
CA MET A 82 10.93 -10.93 5.09
C MET A 82 12.39 -11.00 4.64
N LEU A 83 13.10 -9.87 4.61
CA LEU A 83 14.53 -9.86 4.25
C LEU A 83 15.35 -10.79 5.16
N VAL A 84 15.08 -10.75 6.47
CA VAL A 84 15.75 -11.60 7.46
C VAL A 84 15.36 -13.07 7.31
N LEU A 85 14.06 -13.37 7.14
CA LEU A 85 13.56 -14.75 7.11
C LEU A 85 13.93 -15.51 5.83
N ASP A 86 13.87 -14.83 4.69
CA ASP A 86 14.17 -15.42 3.39
C ASP A 86 15.63 -15.18 2.94
N ASN A 87 16.49 -14.69 3.85
CA ASN A 87 17.91 -14.41 3.63
C ASN A 87 18.16 -13.54 2.37
N LEU A 88 17.39 -12.46 2.24
CA LEU A 88 17.45 -11.54 1.12
C LEU A 88 18.28 -10.31 1.48
N THR A 89 19.15 -9.91 0.56
CA THR A 89 19.98 -8.70 0.69
C THR A 89 19.35 -7.48 0.02
N ASP A 90 18.28 -7.67 -0.75
CA ASP A 90 17.63 -6.64 -1.55
C ASP A 90 16.13 -6.95 -1.74
N LEU A 91 15.41 -5.97 -2.27
CA LEU A 91 14.01 -6.06 -2.62
C LEU A 91 13.75 -7.24 -3.57
N PRO A 92 12.71 -8.07 -3.37
CA PRO A 92 12.40 -9.14 -4.31
C PRO A 92 12.16 -8.63 -5.74
N ASN A 93 12.61 -9.38 -6.75
CA ASN A 93 12.42 -9.03 -8.17
C ASN A 93 10.94 -8.77 -8.52
N SER A 94 10.00 -9.49 -7.91
CA SER A 94 8.56 -9.27 -8.12
C SER A 94 8.11 -7.87 -7.71
N VAL A 95 8.60 -7.37 -6.58
CA VAL A 95 8.31 -6.03 -6.07
C VAL A 95 9.05 -4.98 -6.90
N GLN A 96 10.34 -5.20 -7.22
CA GLN A 96 11.10 -4.30 -8.10
C GLN A 96 10.41 -4.13 -9.47
N ASN A 97 10.00 -5.25 -10.09
CA ASN A 97 9.31 -5.25 -11.38
C ASN A 97 7.89 -4.70 -11.30
N LEU A 98 7.28 -4.60 -10.12
CA LEU A 98 6.01 -3.90 -9.95
C LEU A 98 6.26 -2.39 -9.90
N LEU A 99 7.18 -1.95 -9.05
CA LEU A 99 7.53 -0.54 -8.86
C LEU A 99 8.11 0.13 -10.11
N ALA A 100 8.87 -0.62 -10.91
CA ALA A 100 9.47 -0.16 -12.16
C ALA A 100 8.53 -0.21 -13.38
N ASP A 101 7.29 -0.70 -13.23
CA ASP A 101 6.34 -0.80 -14.33
C ASP A 101 5.82 0.59 -14.73
N SER A 102 6.23 1.10 -15.89
CA SER A 102 5.86 2.43 -16.38
C SER A 102 4.40 2.57 -16.81
N SER A 103 3.68 1.46 -16.93
CA SER A 103 2.24 1.47 -17.19
C SER A 103 1.42 1.78 -15.93
N ILE A 104 2.00 1.60 -14.75
CA ILE A 104 1.32 1.75 -13.46
C ILE A 104 1.59 3.13 -12.86
N THR A 105 0.54 3.78 -12.36
CA THR A 105 0.66 4.97 -11.51
C THR A 105 0.53 4.57 -10.04
N PHE A 106 1.55 4.81 -9.22
CA PHE A 106 1.45 4.62 -7.78
C PHE A 106 0.92 5.90 -7.12
N ILE A 107 -0.08 5.76 -6.25
CA ILE A 107 -0.71 6.88 -5.54
C ILE A 107 -0.60 6.65 -4.06
N GLY A 108 -0.03 7.60 -3.32
CA GLY A 108 0.20 7.43 -1.90
C GLY A 108 -0.10 8.67 -1.08
N PRO A 109 0.17 8.59 0.23
CA PRO A 109 -0.12 9.67 1.17
C PRO A 109 0.73 10.90 0.89
N ARG A 110 0.47 11.93 1.69
CA ARG A 110 1.07 13.24 1.52
C ARG A 110 2.61 13.19 1.58
N ASN A 111 3.25 13.93 0.69
CA ASN A 111 4.71 14.02 0.51
C ASN A 111 5.37 12.71 0.10
N ILE A 112 4.61 11.72 -0.38
CA ILE A 112 5.22 10.53 -0.95
C ILE A 112 5.99 10.91 -2.22
N THR A 113 7.23 10.44 -2.31
CA THR A 113 8.10 10.67 -3.46
C THR A 113 8.90 9.41 -3.71
N GLN A 114 9.45 9.27 -4.92
CA GLN A 114 10.37 8.18 -5.21
C GLN A 114 11.53 8.14 -4.21
N LYS A 115 12.10 9.30 -3.88
CA LYS A 115 13.22 9.39 -2.93
C LYS A 115 12.82 8.92 -1.53
N SER A 116 11.69 9.38 -1.00
CA SER A 116 11.25 8.99 0.35
C SER A 116 10.89 7.51 0.40
N THR A 117 10.14 7.00 -0.58
CA THR A 117 9.81 5.57 -0.66
C THR A 117 11.06 4.70 -0.77
N LEU A 118 11.98 5.02 -1.70
CA LEU A 118 13.21 4.25 -1.88
C LEU A 118 14.12 4.29 -0.65
N SER A 119 14.19 5.42 0.07
CA SER A 119 15.03 5.52 1.28
C SER A 119 14.68 4.50 2.36
N TYR A 120 13.45 3.98 2.34
CA TYR A 120 12.97 2.98 3.29
C TYR A 120 13.02 1.54 2.77
N VAL A 121 12.97 1.34 1.45
CA VAL A 121 12.87 0.00 0.85
C VAL A 121 14.10 -0.45 0.06
N SER A 122 15.06 0.45 -0.20
CA SER A 122 16.30 0.09 -0.90
C SER A 122 17.20 -0.78 0.00
N GLY A 123 17.59 -1.96 -0.50
CA GLY A 123 18.54 -2.83 0.19
C GLY A 123 19.96 -2.28 0.23
N TRP A 124 20.84 -2.93 1.01
CA TRP A 124 22.23 -2.52 1.22
C TRP A 124 23.11 -2.58 -0.04
N GLN A 125 22.70 -3.28 -1.10
CA GLN A 125 23.56 -3.56 -2.26
C GLN A 125 23.50 -2.54 -3.40
N GLY A 126 22.83 -1.40 -3.22
CA GLY A 126 23.06 -0.22 -4.07
C GLY A 126 22.67 -0.36 -5.56
N ARG A 127 21.85 -1.35 -5.93
CA ARG A 127 21.24 -1.37 -7.27
C ARG A 127 20.28 -0.20 -7.37
N LYS A 128 20.64 0.78 -8.20
CA LYS A 128 19.74 1.88 -8.54
C LYS A 128 18.56 1.30 -9.32
N PHE A 129 17.39 1.25 -8.70
CA PHE A 129 16.13 1.09 -9.40
C PHE A 129 15.25 2.30 -9.11
N GLU A 130 14.37 2.60 -10.05
CA GLU A 130 13.49 3.75 -9.98
C GLU A 130 12.04 3.29 -9.88
N ILE A 131 11.23 4.02 -9.11
CA ILE A 131 9.79 3.83 -9.11
C ILE A 131 9.25 4.66 -10.27
N SER A 132 8.67 4.00 -11.27
CA SER A 132 8.39 4.62 -12.58
C SER A 132 7.47 5.83 -12.52
N ARG A 133 6.42 5.77 -11.68
CA ARG A 133 5.50 6.88 -11.49
C ARG A 133 4.86 6.82 -10.12
N ILE A 134 5.14 7.81 -9.28
CA ILE A 134 4.56 7.95 -7.95
C ILE A 134 3.96 9.34 -7.78
N VAL A 135 2.75 9.39 -7.24
CA VAL A 135 1.92 10.60 -7.18
C VAL A 135 1.38 10.76 -5.76
N ASP A 136 1.59 11.96 -5.23
CA ASP A 136 0.97 12.44 -4.00
C ASP A 136 -0.54 12.64 -4.19
N VAL A 137 -1.36 12.12 -3.27
CA VAL A 137 -2.83 12.23 -3.37
C VAL A 137 -3.34 13.68 -3.31
N GLY A 138 -2.65 14.57 -2.59
CA GLY A 138 -2.99 16.00 -2.51
C GLY A 138 -2.72 16.71 -3.83
N TYR A 139 -1.61 16.40 -4.49
CA TYR A 139 -1.28 16.85 -5.84
C TYR A 139 -2.33 16.38 -6.85
N LEU A 140 -2.68 15.07 -6.82
CA LEU A 140 -3.70 14.51 -7.70
C LEU A 140 -5.04 15.23 -7.51
N SER A 141 -5.47 15.38 -6.26
CA SER A 141 -6.71 16.07 -5.88
C SER A 141 -6.71 17.51 -6.35
N GLY A 142 -5.66 18.28 -6.07
CA GLY A 142 -5.54 19.66 -6.50
C GLY A 142 -5.57 19.81 -8.02
N LYS A 143 -4.95 18.87 -8.74
CA LYS A 143 -4.91 18.87 -10.21
C LYS A 143 -6.27 18.55 -10.83
N LEU A 144 -6.95 17.50 -10.37
CA LEU A 144 -8.22 17.05 -10.95
C LEU A 144 -9.41 17.91 -10.52
N CYS A 145 -9.42 18.43 -9.28
CA CYS A 145 -10.44 19.36 -8.80
C CYS A 145 -10.19 20.81 -9.23
N LYS A 146 -9.02 21.12 -9.81
CA LYS A 146 -8.57 22.50 -10.13
C LYS A 146 -8.55 23.42 -8.89
N LYS A 147 -8.15 22.87 -7.74
CA LYS A 147 -8.13 23.54 -6.43
C LYS A 147 -6.73 23.45 -5.80
N PRO A 148 -5.85 24.45 -6.01
CA PRO A 148 -4.46 24.40 -5.54
C PRO A 148 -4.30 24.20 -4.02
N ASN A 149 -5.25 24.67 -3.22
CA ASN A 149 -5.24 24.52 -1.76
C ASN A 149 -5.29 23.06 -1.29
N LEU A 150 -5.81 22.13 -2.11
CA LEU A 150 -5.87 20.71 -1.77
C LEU A 150 -4.49 20.04 -1.71
N MET A 151 -3.47 20.64 -2.32
CA MET A 151 -2.09 20.15 -2.21
C MET A 151 -1.57 20.20 -0.77
N SER A 152 -2.13 21.10 0.05
CA SER A 152 -1.77 21.27 1.45
C SER A 152 -2.82 20.75 2.43
N SER A 153 -3.86 20.07 1.93
CA SER A 153 -4.94 19.54 2.77
C SER A 153 -4.54 18.29 3.56
N THR A 154 -5.30 18.02 4.62
CA THR A 154 -5.23 16.74 5.35
C THR A 154 -5.94 15.64 4.56
N LEU A 155 -5.71 14.38 4.91
CA LEU A 155 -6.40 13.26 4.26
C LEU A 155 -7.91 13.34 4.49
N GLU A 156 -8.33 13.74 5.68
CA GLU A 156 -9.74 13.92 6.05
C GLU A 156 -10.42 15.04 5.23
N GLU A 157 -9.72 16.15 4.99
CA GLU A 157 -10.20 17.22 4.11
C GLU A 157 -10.34 16.75 2.66
N LEU A 158 -9.37 15.96 2.17
CA LEU A 158 -9.43 15.39 0.82
C LEU A 158 -10.60 14.42 0.67
N LEU A 159 -10.84 13.55 1.66
CA LEU A 159 -11.99 12.64 1.71
C LEU A 159 -13.32 13.42 1.66
N GLY A 160 -13.44 14.47 2.49
CA GLY A 160 -14.61 15.34 2.50
C GLY A 160 -14.85 16.05 1.17
N GLU A 161 -13.80 16.54 0.52
CA GLU A 161 -13.87 17.20 -0.79
C GLU A 161 -14.41 16.27 -1.89
N VAL A 162 -14.10 14.97 -1.85
CA VAL A 162 -14.60 13.99 -2.83
C VAL A 162 -15.86 13.26 -2.40
N GLY A 163 -16.41 13.60 -1.23
CA GLY A 163 -17.65 13.02 -0.71
C GLY A 163 -17.52 11.58 -0.21
N LEU A 164 -16.36 11.20 0.34
CA LEU A 164 -16.12 9.89 0.95
C LEU A 164 -16.10 9.97 2.48
N ASP A 165 -16.87 9.12 3.17
CA ASP A 165 -16.85 9.01 4.64
C ASP A 165 -16.03 7.80 5.08
N ILE A 166 -14.70 7.94 5.06
CA ILE A 166 -13.77 6.93 5.56
C ILE A 166 -13.15 7.46 6.85
N LYS A 167 -13.50 6.84 7.98
CA LYS A 167 -13.01 7.27 9.29
C LYS A 167 -11.71 6.57 9.66
N LYS A 168 -10.77 7.34 10.20
CA LYS A 168 -9.56 6.81 10.82
C LYS A 168 -9.93 5.78 11.89
N PRO A 169 -9.40 4.55 11.84
CA PRO A 169 -9.64 3.56 12.87
C PRO A 169 -9.17 4.05 14.24
N VAL A 170 -10.01 3.88 15.25
CA VAL A 170 -9.61 4.03 16.66
C VAL A 170 -9.13 2.66 17.13
N ILE A 171 -7.89 2.58 17.59
CA ILE A 171 -7.33 1.36 18.17
C ILE A 171 -7.21 1.51 19.68
N SER A 172 -7.42 0.41 20.38
CA SER A 172 -7.43 0.36 21.85
C SER A 172 -6.11 0.85 22.48
N GLU A 173 -4.98 0.60 21.81
CA GLU A 173 -3.64 1.02 22.23
C GLU A 173 -3.26 2.46 21.79
N GLY A 174 -4.18 3.19 21.16
CA GLY A 174 -4.03 4.59 20.75
C GLY A 174 -3.13 4.84 19.53
N SER A 175 -2.12 4.00 19.27
CA SER A 175 -1.22 4.14 18.11
C SER A 175 -0.62 2.81 17.66
N MET A 176 -0.18 2.74 16.39
CA MET A 176 0.58 1.58 15.89
C MET A 176 1.79 1.32 16.79
N ARG A 177 2.13 0.05 17.03
CA ARG A 177 3.32 -0.30 17.81
C ARG A 177 4.57 0.38 17.23
N PRO A 178 5.50 0.86 18.06
CA PRO A 178 6.70 1.57 17.59
C PRO A 178 7.74 0.63 16.94
N ASN A 179 7.69 -0.68 17.24
CA ASN A 179 8.64 -1.66 16.71
C ASN A 179 7.90 -2.89 16.17
N TRP A 180 8.04 -3.14 14.86
CA TRP A 180 7.42 -4.27 14.17
C TRP A 180 8.38 -5.44 13.93
N LYS A 181 9.68 -5.27 14.17
CA LYS A 181 10.67 -6.34 13.95
C LYS A 181 10.48 -7.53 14.91
N SER A 182 9.87 -7.30 16.07
CA SER A 182 9.70 -8.30 17.13
C SER A 182 8.49 -9.22 16.96
N SER A 183 7.55 -8.91 16.07
CA SER A 183 6.35 -9.73 15.86
C SER A 183 6.22 -10.18 14.41
N SER A 184 5.69 -11.39 14.21
CA SER A 184 5.25 -11.89 12.91
C SER A 184 3.78 -11.62 12.61
N ILE A 185 3.01 -11.25 13.64
CA ILE A 185 1.55 -11.24 13.61
C ILE A 185 1.05 -9.83 13.90
N LEU A 186 0.20 -9.33 13.00
CA LEU A 186 -0.59 -8.11 13.16
C LEU A 186 -2.01 -8.47 13.60
N SER A 187 -2.55 -7.73 14.57
CA SER A 187 -3.97 -7.82 14.94
C SER A 187 -4.85 -7.21 13.85
N GLU A 188 -6.14 -7.53 13.84
CA GLU A 188 -7.08 -6.92 12.88
C GLU A 188 -7.14 -5.39 13.02
N GLU A 189 -7.08 -4.86 14.25
CA GLU A 189 -7.05 -3.42 14.51
C GLU A 189 -5.82 -2.76 13.88
N GLU A 190 -4.66 -3.39 13.99
CA GLU A 190 -3.41 -2.91 13.42
C GLU A 190 -3.39 -3.00 11.91
N VAL A 191 -3.90 -4.09 11.34
CA VAL A 191 -4.06 -4.24 9.88
C VAL A 191 -4.99 -3.13 9.37
N LYS A 192 -6.10 -2.88 10.05
CA LYS A 192 -7.04 -1.81 9.68
C LYS A 192 -6.38 -0.44 9.72
N LEU A 193 -5.62 -0.16 10.78
CA LEU A 193 -4.91 1.10 10.94
C LEU A 193 -3.81 1.26 9.88
N ALA A 194 -3.04 0.21 9.60
CA ALA A 194 -2.01 0.20 8.55
C ALA A 194 -2.61 0.55 7.17
N MET A 195 -3.78 0.00 6.88
CA MET A 195 -4.43 0.20 5.59
C MET A 195 -5.06 1.58 5.42
N TYR A 196 -5.34 2.31 6.51
CA TYR A 196 -6.20 3.49 6.47
C TYR A 196 -5.75 4.51 5.43
N GLU A 197 -4.47 4.90 5.45
CA GLU A 197 -3.96 5.93 4.54
C GLU A 197 -3.95 5.44 3.10
N VAL A 198 -3.35 4.27 2.82
CA VAL A 198 -3.27 3.72 1.45
C VAL A 198 -4.65 3.45 0.85
N HIS A 199 -5.61 2.96 1.66
CA HIS A 199 -6.98 2.72 1.22
C HIS A 199 -7.68 4.04 0.89
N SER A 200 -7.59 5.03 1.78
CA SER A 200 -8.20 6.34 1.56
C SER A 200 -7.64 7.02 0.31
N CYS A 201 -6.31 6.99 0.12
CA CYS A 201 -5.67 7.53 -1.08
C CYS A 201 -6.17 6.87 -2.36
N PHE A 202 -6.31 5.53 -2.35
CA PHE A 202 -6.84 4.78 -3.49
C PHE A 202 -8.31 5.11 -3.78
N GLN A 203 -9.16 5.25 -2.75
CA GLN A 203 -10.57 5.59 -2.92
C GLN A 203 -10.75 7.02 -3.46
N ILE A 204 -9.98 7.98 -2.94
CA ILE A 204 -9.93 9.35 -3.47
C ILE A 204 -9.55 9.33 -4.95
N ALA A 205 -8.44 8.65 -5.29
CA ALA A 205 -8.00 8.55 -6.67
C ALA A 205 -9.05 7.89 -7.58
N THR A 206 -9.67 6.81 -7.11
CA THR A 206 -10.74 6.11 -7.84
C THR A 206 -11.89 7.05 -8.17
N LYS A 207 -12.37 7.81 -7.18
CA LYS A 207 -13.47 8.76 -7.36
C LYS A 207 -13.09 9.88 -8.34
N LEU A 208 -11.93 10.50 -8.14
CA LEU A 208 -11.48 11.62 -8.96
C LEU A 208 -11.24 11.24 -10.42
N ILE A 209 -10.60 10.10 -10.66
CA ILE A 209 -10.32 9.62 -12.02
C ILE A 209 -11.64 9.27 -12.72
N ALA A 210 -12.56 8.57 -12.04
CA ALA A 210 -13.88 8.27 -12.59
C ALA A 210 -14.63 9.56 -12.98
N ASP A 211 -14.69 10.54 -12.07
CA ASP A 211 -15.37 11.81 -12.32
C ASP A 211 -14.73 12.62 -13.46
N ALA A 212 -13.40 12.58 -13.59
CA ALA A 212 -12.69 13.23 -14.69
C ALA A 212 -12.97 12.56 -16.04
N THR A 213 -13.06 11.22 -16.09
CA THR A 213 -13.36 10.48 -17.32
C THR A 213 -14.82 10.58 -17.78
N ILE A 214 -15.76 10.85 -16.87
CA ILE A 214 -17.17 11.09 -17.23
C ILE A 214 -17.37 12.48 -17.84
N LYS A 215 -16.52 13.45 -17.46
CA LYS A 215 -16.60 14.85 -17.91
C LYS A 215 -15.80 15.14 -19.18
N SER A 216 -15.00 14.18 -19.67
CA SER A 216 -14.19 14.28 -20.90
C SER A 216 -14.92 13.71 -22.10
#